data_AF-A0A3M5W9X1-F1
#
_entry.id   AF-A0A3M5W9X1-F1
#
_cell.length_a   1.000
_cell.length_b   1.000
_cell.length_c   1.000
_cell.angle_alpha   90.00
_cell.angle_beta   90.00
_cell.angle_gamma   90.00
#
_symmetry.space_group_name_H-M   'P 1'
#
loop_
_entity.id
_entity.type
_entity.pdbx_description
1 polymer ?
#
loop_
_entity_poly.entity_id
_entity_poly.type
_entity_poly.pdbx_seq_one_letter_code
_entity_poly.pdbx_strand_id
1 'polypeptide(L)'
;MYDTKAIQIDKSCKEFTLNLTHSGSLPKNVMGHNWVLSKKADASAITTDGMSVGIDKDYVKPDDTRVIAHTKIIGASENDSVTFDVSKLDPAEDYQFFCTFPGHISMMKGAVTLK
;
A
#
# COMPACT_ATOMS: atom_id res chain seq x y z
N MET A 1 11.30 5.90 1.56
CA MET A 1 10.99 4.92 2.64
C MET A 1 9.82 5.45 3.43
N TYR A 2 8.97 4.56 3.97
CA TYR A 2 7.93 5.00 4.92
C TYR A 2 8.54 5.41 6.26
N ASP A 3 7.86 6.32 6.95
CA ASP A 3 8.23 6.80 8.29
C ASP A 3 7.85 5.82 9.41
N THR A 4 6.95 4.88 9.14
CA THR A 4 6.58 3.79 10.04
C THR A 4 6.79 2.41 9.42
N LYS A 5 6.97 1.41 10.28
CA LYS A 5 7.02 -0.02 9.94
C LYS A 5 5.82 -0.81 10.46
N ALA A 6 4.90 -0.15 11.17
CA ALA A 6 3.72 -0.78 11.74
C ALA A 6 2.54 0.20 11.80
N ILE A 7 1.35 -0.29 11.46
CA ILE A 7 0.08 0.41 11.63
C ILE A 7 -0.84 -0.49 12.46
N GLN A 8 -1.40 0.06 13.53
CA GLN A 8 -2.38 -0.63 14.37
C GLN A 8 -3.74 0.00 14.13
N ILE A 9 -4.72 -0.83 13.75
CA ILE A 9 -6.08 -0.40 13.47
C ILE A 9 -6.98 -0.92 14.59
N ASP A 10 -7.72 -0.03 15.24
CA ASP A 10 -8.66 -0.41 16.28
C ASP A 10 -9.87 -1.12 15.65
N LYS A 11 -10.23 -2.29 16.16
CA LYS A 11 -11.35 -3.11 15.67
C LYS A 11 -12.72 -2.46 15.86
N SER A 12 -12.81 -1.42 16.71
CA SER A 12 -14.03 -0.64 16.89
C SER A 12 -14.26 0.37 15.77
N CYS A 13 -13.22 0.69 14.98
CA CYS A 13 -13.36 1.54 13.80
C CYS A 13 -14.20 0.82 12.73
N LYS A 14 -15.14 1.55 12.12
CA LYS A 14 -15.89 1.04 10.96
C LYS A 14 -15.05 1.14 9.69
N GLU A 15 -14.44 2.30 9.51
CA GLU A 15 -13.56 2.62 8.40
C GLU A 15 -12.21 3.09 8.94
N PHE A 16 -11.16 2.85 8.15
CA PHE A 16 -9.83 3.38 8.39
C PHE A 16 -9.37 4.16 7.17
N THR A 17 -8.80 5.34 7.39
CA THR A 17 -8.25 6.19 6.32
C THR A 17 -6.75 6.32 6.48
N LEU A 18 -6.02 5.91 5.44
CA LEU A 18 -4.60 6.18 5.31
C LEU A 18 -4.41 7.45 4.48
N ASN A 19 -3.52 8.34 4.93
CA ASN A 19 -3.05 9.48 4.17
C ASN A 19 -1.57 9.29 3.83
N LEU A 20 -1.24 9.24 2.55
CA LEU A 20 0.12 9.14 2.06
C LEU A 20 0.59 10.50 1.53
N THR A 21 1.79 10.89 1.96
CA THR A 21 2.48 12.11 1.47
C THR A 21 3.89 11.76 1.03
N HIS A 22 4.48 12.58 0.17
CA HIS A 22 5.83 12.37 -0.34
C HIS A 22 6.69 13.64 -0.16
N SER A 23 7.57 13.61 0.84
CA SER A 23 8.44 14.74 1.23
C SER A 23 9.72 14.92 0.41
N GLY A 24 10.03 13.98 -0.49
CA GLY A 24 11.19 14.08 -1.39
C GLY A 24 11.01 15.12 -2.51
N SER A 25 11.95 15.15 -3.45
CA SER A 25 12.01 16.13 -4.55
C SER A 25 11.94 15.51 -5.96
N LEU A 26 11.87 14.19 -6.07
CA LEU A 26 11.86 13.47 -7.34
C LEU A 26 10.42 13.21 -7.84
N PRO A 27 10.19 13.25 -9.16
CA PRO A 27 8.88 12.98 -9.74
C PRO A 27 8.50 11.49 -9.65
N LYS A 28 7.20 11.21 -9.79
CA LYS A 28 6.62 9.88 -9.56
C LYS A 28 7.13 8.76 -10.49
N ASN A 29 7.59 9.10 -11.69
CA ASN A 29 8.18 8.13 -12.61
C ASN A 29 9.61 7.74 -12.26
N VAL A 30 10.27 8.46 -11.35
CA VAL A 30 11.64 8.20 -10.89
C VAL A 30 11.65 7.65 -9.47
N MET A 31 10.87 8.24 -8.56
CA MET A 31 10.79 7.83 -7.15
C MET A 31 9.34 7.79 -6.68
N GLY A 32 8.47 7.17 -7.48
CA GLY A 32 7.06 7.03 -7.15
C GLY A 32 6.83 6.13 -5.95
N HIS A 33 5.89 6.50 -5.11
CA HIS A 33 5.45 5.71 -3.97
C HIS A 33 3.94 5.61 -3.96
N ASN A 34 3.43 4.40 -3.81
CA ASN A 34 2.05 4.17 -3.41
C ASN A 34 2.07 3.53 -2.02
N TRP A 35 0.91 3.18 -1.52
CA TRP A 35 0.73 2.29 -0.39
C TRP A 35 -0.32 1.26 -0.78
N VAL A 36 -0.01 -0.01 -0.56
CA VAL A 36 -0.88 -1.16 -0.90
C VAL A 36 -1.00 -2.05 0.32
N LEU A 37 -2.22 -2.46 0.66
CA LEU A 37 -2.52 -3.39 1.73
C LEU A 37 -3.00 -4.74 1.17
N SER A 38 -2.40 -5.82 1.64
CA SER A 38 -2.84 -7.19 1.37
C SER A 38 -2.53 -8.10 2.55
N LYS A 39 -2.95 -9.37 2.43
CA LYS A 39 -2.33 -10.44 3.23
C LYS A 39 -0.84 -10.49 2.92
N LYS A 40 -0.04 -10.78 3.94
CA LYS A 40 1.42 -10.82 3.83
C LYS A 40 1.90 -11.85 2.81
N ALA A 41 1.21 -12.99 2.70
CA ALA A 41 1.53 -14.05 1.74
C ALA A 41 1.39 -13.61 0.28
N ASP A 42 0.50 -12.66 -0.01
CA ASP A 42 0.19 -12.22 -1.37
C ASP A 42 1.10 -11.08 -1.87
N ALA A 43 1.76 -10.36 -0.96
CA ALA A 43 2.45 -9.11 -1.26
C ALA A 43 3.50 -9.22 -2.39
N SER A 44 4.25 -10.33 -2.44
CA SER A 44 5.27 -10.57 -3.46
C SER A 44 4.66 -10.79 -4.85
N ALA A 45 3.55 -11.54 -4.91
CA ALA A 45 2.87 -11.83 -6.17
C ALA A 45 2.15 -10.58 -6.71
N ILE A 46 1.49 -9.82 -5.83
CA ILE A 46 0.88 -8.52 -6.16
C ILE A 46 1.93 -7.58 -6.75
N THR A 47 3.09 -7.46 -6.12
CA THR A 47 4.15 -6.57 -6.63
C THR A 47 4.66 -7.02 -8.00
N THR A 48 4.83 -8.32 -8.20
CA THR A 48 5.29 -8.88 -9.48
C THR A 48 4.29 -8.62 -10.60
N ASP A 49 3.00 -8.85 -10.34
CA ASP A 49 1.93 -8.60 -11.30
C ASP A 49 1.76 -7.09 -11.55
N GLY A 50 1.91 -6.27 -10.51
CA GLY A 50 1.87 -4.82 -10.57
C GLY A 50 2.94 -4.23 -11.50
N MET A 51 4.16 -4.77 -11.48
CA MET A 51 5.22 -4.36 -12.42
C MET A 51 4.81 -4.55 -13.89
N SER A 52 3.99 -5.57 -14.20
CA SER A 52 3.59 -5.88 -15.59
C SER A 52 2.59 -4.89 -16.19
N VAL A 53 1.86 -4.14 -15.36
CA VAL A 53 0.81 -3.21 -15.81
C VAL A 53 1.25 -1.75 -15.85
N GLY A 54 2.42 -1.43 -15.28
CA GLY A 54 3.05 -0.11 -15.38
C GLY A 54 2.44 0.98 -14.51
N ILE A 55 3.03 2.18 -14.61
CA ILE A 55 2.72 3.33 -13.75
C ILE A 55 1.33 3.92 -13.99
N ASP A 56 0.78 3.81 -15.20
CA ASP A 56 -0.58 4.29 -15.52
C ASP A 56 -1.67 3.47 -14.79
N LYS A 57 -1.29 2.32 -14.22
CA LYS A 57 -2.10 1.48 -13.34
C LYS A 57 -1.58 1.49 -11.91
N ASP A 58 -0.79 2.49 -11.54
CA ASP A 58 -0.17 2.64 -10.22
C ASP A 58 0.70 1.45 -9.79
N TYR A 59 1.17 0.64 -10.74
CA TYR A 59 1.77 -0.66 -10.48
C TYR A 59 0.90 -1.58 -9.61
N VAL A 60 -0.41 -1.54 -9.82
CA VAL A 60 -1.39 -2.45 -9.22
C VAL A 60 -2.21 -3.06 -10.34
N LYS A 61 -2.23 -4.39 -10.44
CA LYS A 61 -3.03 -5.07 -11.45
C LYS A 61 -4.51 -4.71 -11.27
N PRO A 62 -5.22 -4.26 -12.31
CA PRO A 62 -6.66 -3.99 -12.21
C PRO A 62 -7.41 -5.22 -11.70
N ASP A 63 -8.39 -4.99 -10.82
CA ASP A 63 -9.26 -6.01 -10.24
C ASP A 63 -8.53 -7.12 -9.47
N ASP A 64 -7.32 -6.84 -8.97
CA ASP A 64 -6.58 -7.78 -8.13
C ASP A 64 -7.27 -7.98 -6.77
N THR A 65 -7.98 -9.09 -6.64
CA THR A 65 -8.76 -9.43 -5.44
C THR A 65 -7.91 -9.65 -4.19
N ARG A 66 -6.58 -9.72 -4.31
CA ARG A 66 -5.65 -9.82 -3.17
C ARG A 66 -5.37 -8.45 -2.54
N VAL A 67 -5.63 -7.36 -3.27
CA VAL A 67 -5.45 -5.99 -2.79
C VAL A 67 -6.70 -5.53 -2.05
N ILE A 68 -6.53 -5.22 -0.76
CA ILE A 68 -7.62 -4.80 0.13
C ILE A 68 -7.91 -3.31 -0.04
N ALA A 69 -6.82 -2.52 -0.14
CA ALA A 69 -6.85 -1.08 -0.30
C ALA A 69 -5.51 -0.64 -0.90
N HIS A 70 -5.54 0.41 -1.72
CA HIS A 70 -4.32 1.06 -2.18
C HIS A 70 -4.52 2.55 -2.50
N THR A 71 -3.44 3.32 -2.45
CA THR A 71 -3.38 4.66 -3.02
C THR A 71 -2.91 4.60 -4.48
N LYS A 72 -2.99 5.74 -5.18
CA LYS A 72 -2.24 5.95 -6.42
C LYS A 72 -0.73 6.07 -6.16
N ILE A 73 0.06 6.00 -7.23
CA ILE A 73 1.49 6.36 -7.19
C ILE A 73 1.61 7.89 -7.12
N ILE A 74 2.26 8.38 -6.07
CA ILE A 74 2.59 9.79 -5.86
C ILE A 74 4.10 10.04 -5.94
N GLY A 75 4.48 11.20 -6.47
CA GLY A 75 5.83 11.75 -6.42
C GLY A 75 5.93 12.92 -5.45
N ALA A 76 7.06 13.61 -5.48
CA ALA A 76 7.32 14.79 -4.65
C ALA A 76 6.16 15.81 -4.63
N SER A 77 5.82 16.29 -3.43
CA SER A 77 4.77 17.29 -3.17
C SER A 77 3.33 16.84 -3.49
N GLU A 78 3.14 15.63 -3.99
CA GLU A 78 1.83 15.03 -4.15
C GLU A 78 1.38 14.32 -2.86
N ASN A 79 0.08 14.07 -2.77
CA ASN A 79 -0.54 13.29 -1.70
C ASN A 79 -1.71 12.46 -2.27
N ASP A 80 -2.06 11.43 -1.53
CA ASP A 80 -3.24 10.62 -1.80
C ASP A 80 -3.74 9.97 -0.52
N SER A 81 -5.02 9.62 -0.50
CA SER A 81 -5.64 8.93 0.64
C SER A 81 -6.50 7.79 0.17
N VAL A 82 -6.56 6.74 0.99
CA VAL A 82 -7.47 5.61 0.78
C VAL A 82 -8.23 5.31 2.06
N THR A 83 -9.53 5.11 1.92
CA THR A 83 -10.42 4.69 3.01
C THR A 83 -10.95 3.29 2.71
N PHE A 84 -10.97 2.42 3.71
CA PHE A 84 -11.50 1.07 3.58
C PHE A 84 -12.22 0.62 4.85
N ASP A 85 -13.21 -0.26 4.67
CA ASP A 85 -13.91 -0.91 5.77
C ASP A 85 -12.96 -1.81 6.57
N VAL A 86 -12.91 -1.61 7.88
CA VAL A 86 -12.10 -2.42 8.79
C VAL A 86 -12.58 -3.87 8.83
N SER A 87 -13.85 -4.11 8.51
CA SER A 87 -14.45 -5.45 8.40
C SER A 87 -13.82 -6.33 7.30
N LYS A 88 -13.02 -5.75 6.38
CA LYS A 88 -12.23 -6.51 5.40
C LYS A 88 -11.00 -7.18 6.01
N LEU A 89 -10.64 -6.82 7.24
CA LEU A 89 -9.52 -7.39 7.97
C LEU A 89 -10.02 -8.45 8.95
N ASP A 90 -9.32 -9.57 8.97
CA ASP A 90 -9.53 -10.69 9.89
C ASP A 90 -8.43 -10.67 10.96
N PRO A 91 -8.75 -10.60 12.26
CA PRO A 91 -7.74 -10.60 13.32
C PRO A 91 -6.87 -11.86 13.37
N ALA A 92 -7.27 -12.95 12.72
CA ALA A 92 -6.48 -14.17 12.59
C ALA A 92 -5.45 -14.12 11.46
N GLU A 93 -5.44 -13.07 10.63
CA GLU A 93 -4.59 -12.97 9.45
C GLU A 93 -3.43 -11.97 9.60
N ASP A 94 -2.31 -12.32 8.97
CA ASP A 94 -1.14 -11.46 8.86
C ASP A 94 -1.26 -10.52 7.66
N TYR A 95 -1.34 -9.22 7.93
CA TYR A 95 -1.38 -8.19 6.90
C TYR A 95 -0.07 -7.42 6.77
N GLN A 96 0.21 -6.97 5.56
CA GLN A 96 1.38 -6.14 5.25
C GLN A 96 0.95 -4.97 4.38
N PHE A 97 1.49 -3.79 4.67
CA PHE A 97 1.50 -2.69 3.73
C PHE A 97 2.84 -2.56 3.02
N PHE A 98 2.84 -2.17 1.76
CA PHE A 98 4.06 -2.08 0.94
C PHE A 98 3.89 -1.15 -0.26
N CYS A 99 5.02 -0.79 -0.88
CA CYS A 99 5.07 -0.06 -2.14
C CYS A 99 5.32 -1.03 -3.31
N THR A 100 4.52 -0.95 -4.38
CA THR A 100 4.64 -1.82 -5.56
C THR A 100 5.48 -1.23 -6.69
N PHE A 101 5.96 0.01 -6.55
CA PHE A 101 6.91 0.58 -7.51
C PHE A 101 8.14 -0.35 -7.64
N PRO A 102 8.63 -0.63 -8.86
CA PRO A 102 9.66 -1.64 -9.11
C PRO A 102 10.86 -1.54 -8.15
N GLY A 103 11.11 -2.61 -7.40
CA GLY A 103 12.22 -2.73 -6.45
C GLY A 103 11.97 -2.18 -5.03
N HIS A 104 10.90 -1.42 -4.80
CA HIS A 104 10.69 -0.72 -3.52
C HIS A 104 10.26 -1.64 -2.37
N ILE A 105 9.49 -2.70 -2.63
CA ILE A 105 8.96 -3.63 -1.59
C ILE A 105 10.05 -4.24 -0.69
N SER A 106 11.29 -4.34 -1.18
CA SER A 106 12.43 -4.85 -0.40
C SER A 106 12.65 -4.07 0.91
N MET A 107 12.42 -2.76 0.87
CA MET A 107 12.64 -1.83 1.99
C MET A 107 11.35 -1.10 2.42
N MET A 108 10.43 -0.84 1.51
CA MET A 108 9.20 -0.09 1.74
C MET A 108 8.05 -1.04 2.05
N LYS A 109 8.05 -1.56 3.27
CA LYS A 109 6.99 -2.42 3.80
C LYS A 109 6.87 -2.34 5.31
N GLY A 110 5.72 -2.70 5.85
CA GLY A 110 5.47 -2.80 7.28
C GLY A 110 4.22 -3.64 7.59
N ALA A 111 4.01 -3.93 8.88
CA ALA A 111 2.88 -4.74 9.33
C ALA A 111 1.62 -3.90 9.52
N VAL A 112 0.45 -4.47 9.23
CA VAL A 112 -0.84 -3.96 9.69
C VAL A 112 -1.44 -5.00 10.63
N THR A 113 -1.91 -4.56 11.80
CA THR A 113 -2.56 -5.45 12.78
C THR A 113 -3.84 -4.83 13.29
N LEU A 114 -4.87 -5.65 13.48
CA LEU A 114 -6.07 -5.27 14.23
C LEU A 114 -5.82 -5.34 15.74
N LYS A 115 -6.34 -4.38 16.50
CA LYS A 115 -6.33 -4.37 17.97
C LYS A 115 -7.74 -4.21 18.55
#